data_AF-A0AAW2RZS5-F1
#
_entry.id   AF-A0AAW2RZS5-F1
#
_cell.length_a   1.000
_cell.length_b   1.000
_cell.length_c   1.000
_cell.angle_alpha   90.00
_cell.angle_beta   90.00
_cell.angle_gamma   90.00
#
_symmetry.space_group_name_H-M   'P 1'
#
loop_
_entity.id
_entity.type
_entity.pdbx_description
1 polymer ?
#
loop_
_entity_poly.entity_id
_entity_poly.type
_entity_poly.pdbx_seq_one_letter_code
_entity_poly.pdbx_strand_id
1 'polypeptide(L)'
;MNNFQMYRHIMSPGWTLSWGWAKKEVIWSMVGAQTTEQGDCSKFKGNVPHCCKRNPTVVDLLPGVPYNQQIANCCKGGVVASWGQDPASAVSSFQVSVGLSGRPTRLSNFPRTSPSLAPGQATLAALQRSCRPPCTSLLITDGKRKH
;
A
#
# COMPACT_ATOMS: atom_id res chain seq x y z
N MET A 1 5.28 -1.32 -5.82
CA MET A 1 6.13 -0.32 -5.15
C MET A 1 7.37 -0.10 -6.01
N ASN A 2 7.72 1.15 -6.29
CA ASN A 2 8.91 1.49 -7.06
C ASN A 2 9.81 2.38 -6.21
N ASN A 3 11.11 2.12 -6.21
CA ASN A 3 12.13 2.95 -5.59
C ASN A 3 12.76 3.86 -6.64
N PHE A 4 12.24 5.08 -6.79
CA PHE A 4 12.76 6.06 -7.75
C PHE A 4 14.02 6.81 -7.28
N GLN A 5 14.64 6.40 -6.17
CA GLN A 5 15.88 7.02 -5.70
C GLN A 5 17.03 6.66 -6.63
N MET A 6 17.89 7.62 -6.97
CA MET A 6 19.03 7.40 -7.88
C MET A 6 20.08 6.45 -7.31
N TYR A 7 20.46 6.61 -6.04
CA TYR A 7 21.56 5.85 -5.43
C TYR A 7 21.21 5.22 -4.07
N ARG A 8 19.98 5.42 -3.59
CA ARG A 8 19.57 4.92 -2.27
C ARG A 8 18.78 3.63 -2.41
N HIS A 9 19.37 2.55 -1.91
CA HIS A 9 18.74 1.23 -1.85
C HIS A 9 17.88 1.13 -0.58
N ILE A 10 16.81 0.36 -0.66
CA ILE A 10 16.10 -0.12 0.51
C ILE A 10 16.82 -1.41 0.91
N MET A 11 17.62 -1.36 1.97
CA MET A 11 18.37 -2.51 2.49
C MET A 11 17.56 -3.23 3.58
N SER A 12 18.02 -4.41 4.00
CA SER A 12 17.43 -5.16 5.13
C SER A 12 17.27 -4.26 6.37
N PRO A 13 16.10 -4.25 7.06
CA PRO A 13 15.02 -5.25 7.04
C PRO A 13 14.01 -5.11 5.88
N GLY A 14 14.29 -4.26 4.89
CA GLY A 14 13.46 -4.08 3.71
C GLY A 14 12.38 -3.01 3.90
N TRP A 15 11.54 -2.81 2.87
CA TRP A 15 10.41 -1.90 2.98
C TRP A 15 9.33 -2.49 3.89
N THR A 16 8.67 -1.61 4.63
CA THR A 16 7.47 -1.94 5.40
C THR A 16 6.37 -0.97 4.99
N LEU A 17 5.18 -1.50 4.80
CA LEU A 17 4.06 -0.75 4.26
C LEU A 17 2.87 -0.94 5.18
N SER A 18 2.38 0.15 5.76
CA SER A 18 1.23 0.13 6.66
C SER A 18 0.21 1.14 6.20
N TRP A 19 -1.06 0.79 6.31
CA TRP A 19 -2.17 1.71 6.06
C TRP A 19 -3.29 1.44 7.03
N GLY A 20 -4.25 2.35 7.12
CA GLY A 20 -5.44 2.19 7.95
C GLY A 20 -6.70 2.03 7.10
N TRP A 21 -7.57 1.11 7.51
CA TRP A 21 -8.89 0.95 6.94
C TRP A 21 -9.85 2.05 7.41
N ALA A 22 -10.63 2.60 6.48
CA ALA A 22 -11.62 3.62 6.79
C ALA A 22 -12.81 3.03 7.57
N LYS A 23 -13.19 1.79 7.27
CA LYS A 23 -14.32 1.08 7.88
C LYS A 23 -13.84 -0.25 8.49
N LYS A 24 -14.52 -1.35 8.16
CA LYS A 24 -14.31 -2.70 8.71
C LYS A 24 -13.72 -3.62 7.65
N GLU A 25 -12.89 -3.09 6.76
CA GLU A 25 -12.19 -3.89 5.76
C GLU A 25 -11.25 -4.90 6.43
N VAL A 26 -11.10 -6.05 5.77
CA VAL A 26 -10.19 -7.12 6.19
C VAL A 26 -9.46 -7.67 4.98
N ILE A 27 -8.27 -8.23 5.20
CA ILE A 27 -7.47 -8.87 4.16
C ILE A 27 -7.79 -10.36 4.16
N TRP A 28 -8.34 -10.86 3.06
CA TRP A 28 -8.67 -12.28 2.89
C TRP A 28 -7.45 -13.11 2.51
N SER A 29 -6.64 -12.63 1.57
CA SER A 29 -5.45 -13.33 1.11
C SER A 29 -4.39 -12.37 0.60
N MET A 30 -3.14 -12.80 0.63
CA MET A 30 -1.98 -12.06 0.13
C MET A 30 -1.01 -13.00 -0.58
N VAL A 31 -0.32 -12.48 -1.59
CA VAL A 31 0.71 -13.17 -2.38
C VAL A 31 1.86 -12.20 -2.61
N GLY A 32 3.10 -12.68 -2.48
CA GLY A 32 4.32 -11.88 -2.58
C GLY A 32 4.68 -11.09 -1.33
N ALA A 33 3.74 -10.87 -0.41
CA ALA A 33 3.97 -10.18 0.85
C ALA A 33 3.06 -10.77 1.94
N GLN A 34 3.36 -10.49 3.21
CA GLN A 34 2.61 -10.99 4.35
C GLN A 34 2.39 -9.89 5.40
N THR A 35 1.28 -9.94 6.12
CA THR A 35 1.09 -9.07 7.29
C THR A 35 1.89 -9.57 8.49
N THR A 36 2.53 -8.66 9.22
CA THR A 36 3.28 -9.01 10.45
C THR A 36 2.37 -9.46 11.59
N GLU A 37 1.11 -9.01 11.59
CA GLU A 37 0.13 -9.32 12.62
C GLU A 37 -1.25 -9.56 11.99
N GLN A 38 -1.94 -10.60 12.45
CA GLN A 38 -3.30 -10.92 11.99
C GLN A 38 -4.38 -10.08 12.69
N GLY A 39 -4.19 -9.73 13.97
CA GLY A 39 -5.18 -9.01 14.78
C GLY A 39 -6.36 -9.90 15.24
N ASP A 40 -7.41 -9.27 15.78
CA ASP A 40 -8.59 -10.00 16.30
C ASP A 40 -9.58 -10.35 15.18
N CYS A 41 -9.52 -11.62 14.75
CA CYS A 41 -10.43 -12.21 13.76
C CYS A 41 -11.59 -13.01 14.37
N SER A 42 -11.88 -12.88 15.67
CA SER A 42 -12.87 -13.71 16.38
C SER A 42 -14.31 -13.58 15.84
N LYS A 43 -14.58 -12.54 15.04
CA LYS A 43 -15.88 -12.33 14.38
C LYS A 43 -16.16 -13.35 13.26
N PHE A 44 -15.14 -14.02 12.74
CA PHE A 44 -15.26 -14.98 11.64
C PHE A 44 -15.23 -16.41 12.18
N LYS A 45 -16.41 -17.05 12.27
CA LYS A 45 -16.56 -18.45 12.71
C LYS A 45 -16.57 -19.37 11.48
N GLY A 46 -15.39 -19.69 10.95
CA GLY A 46 -15.23 -20.57 9.78
C GLY A 46 -14.06 -20.15 8.92
N ASN A 47 -14.34 -19.42 7.84
CA ASN A 47 -13.28 -18.89 6.97
C ASN A 47 -12.65 -17.64 7.61
N VAL A 48 -11.48 -17.82 8.23
CA VAL A 48 -10.75 -16.74 8.89
C VAL A 48 -9.91 -15.99 7.85
N PRO A 49 -10.08 -14.67 7.72
CA PRO A 49 -9.26 -13.88 6.80
C PRO A 49 -7.80 -13.81 7.27
N HIS A 50 -6.88 -13.56 6.32
CA HIS A 50 -5.45 -13.42 6.58
C HIS A 50 -5.11 -12.33 7.62
N CYS A 51 -5.83 -11.19 7.61
CA CYS A 51 -5.65 -10.14 8.61
C CYS A 51 -6.95 -9.35 8.85
N CYS A 52 -7.31 -9.18 10.12
CA CYS A 52 -8.45 -8.38 10.59
C CYS A 52 -8.05 -7.06 11.25
N LYS A 53 -6.75 -6.80 11.36
CA LYS A 53 -6.25 -5.58 11.97
C LYS A 53 -6.71 -4.37 11.14
N ARG A 54 -7.20 -3.32 11.81
CA ARG A 54 -7.63 -2.07 11.15
C ARG A 54 -6.46 -1.39 10.45
N ASN A 55 -5.27 -1.49 11.03
CA ASN A 55 -4.04 -0.95 10.49
C ASN A 55 -3.05 -2.10 10.23
N PRO A 56 -3.20 -2.83 9.11
CA PRO A 56 -2.26 -3.89 8.77
C PRO A 56 -0.87 -3.32 8.46
N THR A 57 0.16 -4.03 8.90
CA THR A 57 1.55 -3.79 8.53
C THR A 57 2.00 -4.92 7.64
N VAL A 58 2.41 -4.59 6.41
CA VAL A 58 2.81 -5.53 5.37
C VAL A 58 4.31 -5.45 5.16
N VAL A 59 4.91 -6.63 5.08
CA VAL A 59 6.31 -6.84 4.75
C VAL A 59 6.39 -7.81 3.57
N ASP A 60 7.40 -7.62 2.73
CA ASP A 60 7.69 -8.53 1.63
C ASP A 60 8.12 -9.90 2.16
N LEU A 61 7.86 -10.94 1.38
CA LEU A 61 8.29 -12.29 1.74
C LEU A 61 9.82 -12.44 1.60
N LEU A 62 10.40 -13.39 2.34
CA LEU A 62 11.81 -13.74 2.19
C LEU A 62 12.05 -14.57 0.91
N PRO A 63 13.29 -14.58 0.38
CA PRO A 63 13.63 -15.48 -0.72
C PRO A 63 13.44 -16.95 -0.31
N GLY A 64 12.94 -17.78 -1.22
CA GLY A 64 12.69 -19.21 -0.97
C GLY A 64 11.25 -19.57 -0.63
N VAL A 65 10.31 -18.62 -0.69
CA VAL A 65 8.87 -18.93 -0.56
C VAL A 65 8.36 -19.86 -1.65
N PRO A 66 7.33 -20.68 -1.38
CA PRO A 66 6.79 -21.61 -2.36
C PRO A 66 6.20 -20.87 -3.57
N TYR A 67 6.27 -21.51 -4.75
CA TYR A 67 5.89 -20.90 -6.04
C TYR A 67 4.46 -20.33 -6.08
N ASN A 68 3.53 -20.94 -5.36
CA ASN A 68 2.15 -20.47 -5.24
C ASN A 68 2.00 -19.12 -4.51
N GLN A 69 3.03 -18.71 -3.76
CA GLN A 69 3.09 -17.44 -3.04
C GLN A 69 4.02 -16.42 -3.73
N GLN A 70 4.62 -16.80 -4.86
CA GLN A 70 5.49 -15.92 -5.63
C GLN A 70 4.71 -15.11 -6.65
N ILE A 71 5.19 -13.90 -6.90
CA ILE A 71 4.77 -13.00 -7.96
C ILE A 71 6.00 -12.30 -8.53
N ALA A 72 5.89 -11.77 -9.75
CA ALA A 72 6.94 -10.97 -10.36
C ALA A 72 7.44 -9.88 -9.40
N ASN A 73 8.76 -9.82 -9.23
CA ASN A 73 9.44 -8.82 -8.39
C ASN A 73 9.06 -8.82 -6.91
N CYS A 74 8.50 -9.90 -6.35
CA CYS A 74 8.35 -10.03 -4.89
C CYS A 74 9.54 -10.72 -4.25
N CYS A 75 9.42 -10.90 -2.94
CA CYS A 75 10.06 -11.99 -2.22
C CYS A 75 11.56 -11.81 -2.07
N LYS A 76 12.00 -10.56 -1.97
CA LYS A 76 13.40 -10.15 -1.79
C LYS A 76 13.67 -9.74 -0.32
N GLY A 77 12.78 -10.08 0.60
CA GLY A 77 12.82 -9.60 1.98
C GLY A 77 12.68 -8.09 2.08
N GLY A 78 12.01 -7.47 1.11
CA GLY A 78 11.74 -6.03 1.07
C GLY A 78 12.95 -5.23 0.60
N VAL A 79 14.02 -5.88 0.17
CA VAL A 79 15.19 -5.22 -0.41
C VAL A 79 14.85 -4.77 -1.84
N VAL A 80 15.04 -3.48 -2.11
CA VAL A 80 14.73 -2.88 -3.40
C VAL A 80 15.90 -2.00 -3.82
N ALA A 81 16.41 -2.23 -5.03
CA ALA A 81 17.53 -1.47 -5.55
C ALA A 81 17.17 0.00 -5.82
N SER A 82 18.18 0.85 -5.96
CA SER A 82 18.00 2.20 -6.45
C SER A 82 17.76 2.20 -7.96
N TRP A 83 16.91 3.10 -8.45
CA TRP A 83 16.59 3.20 -9.88
C TRP A 83 17.82 3.51 -10.73
N GLY A 84 18.76 4.32 -10.22
CA GLY A 84 19.95 4.72 -10.97
C GLY A 84 21.00 3.62 -11.09
N GLN A 85 20.96 2.59 -10.24
CA GLN A 85 21.89 1.46 -10.33
C GLN A 85 21.27 0.22 -10.99
N ASP A 86 20.06 -0.16 -10.58
CA ASP A 86 19.35 -1.31 -11.16
C ASP A 86 17.84 -1.01 -11.26
N PRO A 87 17.38 -0.46 -12.39
CA PRO A 87 15.97 -0.19 -12.64
C PRO A 87 15.07 -1.43 -12.55
N ALA A 88 15.58 -2.62 -12.92
CA ALA A 88 14.80 -3.85 -12.92
C ALA A 88 14.53 -4.35 -11.49
N SER A 89 15.51 -4.20 -10.59
CA SER A 89 15.37 -4.53 -9.18
C SER A 89 14.85 -3.38 -8.31
N ALA A 90 14.59 -2.21 -8.89
CA ALA A 90 14.00 -1.06 -8.22
C ALA A 90 12.47 -1.16 -8.04
N VAL A 91 11.89 -2.32 -8.35
CA VAL A 91 10.46 -2.61 -8.24
C VAL A 91 10.24 -3.76 -7.26
N SER A 92 9.21 -3.63 -6.43
CA SER A 92 8.65 -4.72 -5.63
C SER A 92 7.13 -4.77 -5.78
N SER A 93 6.56 -5.97 -5.87
CA SER A 93 5.12 -6.14 -6.07
C SER A 93 4.52 -7.22 -5.16
N PHE A 94 3.26 -7.03 -4.81
CA PHE A 94 2.46 -7.99 -4.07
C PHE A 94 1.00 -7.85 -4.48
N GLN A 95 0.23 -8.91 -4.28
CA GLN A 95 -1.21 -8.91 -4.46
C GLN A 95 -1.91 -9.07 -3.12
N VAL A 96 -3.04 -8.38 -2.96
CA VAL A 96 -3.85 -8.42 -1.75
C VAL A 96 -5.33 -8.49 -2.13
N SER A 97 -6.06 -9.43 -1.54
CA SER A 97 -7.51 -9.53 -1.66
C SER A 97 -8.16 -8.94 -0.41
N VAL A 98 -8.94 -7.87 -0.59
CA VAL A 98 -9.60 -7.15 0.50
C VAL A 98 -11.10 -7.38 0.43
N GLY A 99 -11.76 -7.55 1.58
CA GLY A 99 -13.22 -7.68 1.66
C GLY A 99 -13.82 -6.85 2.78
N LEU A 100 -15.14 -6.93 2.94
CA LEU A 100 -15.94 -6.11 3.87
C LEU A 100 -15.83 -4.59 3.65
N SER A 101 -15.35 -4.17 2.47
CA SER A 101 -15.46 -2.79 2.02
C SER A 101 -16.93 -2.52 1.69
N GLY A 102 -17.69 -2.14 2.72
CA GLY A 102 -19.09 -1.78 2.56
C GLY A 102 -19.21 -0.70 1.48
N ARG A 103 -20.00 -0.97 0.43
CA ARG A 103 -20.28 -0.02 -0.66
C ARG A 103 -20.42 1.38 -0.07
N PRO A 104 -19.80 2.42 -0.66
CA PRO A 104 -20.05 3.78 -0.21
C PRO A 104 -21.54 4.08 -0.42
N THR A 105 -22.32 4.04 0.66
CA THR A 105 -23.71 4.47 0.66
C THR A 105 -23.73 5.97 0.47
N ARG A 106 -23.99 6.38 -0.77
CA ARG A 106 -24.31 7.73 -1.26
C ARG A 106 -23.25 8.80 -0.98
N LEU A 107 -22.92 9.56 -2.04
CA LEU A 107 -22.27 10.86 -1.93
C LEU A 107 -23.02 11.66 -0.85
N SER A 108 -22.37 11.85 0.29
CA SER A 108 -22.66 12.98 1.16
C SER A 108 -22.51 14.23 0.30
N ASN A 109 -23.61 14.94 0.11
CA ASN A 109 -23.71 16.17 -0.64
C ASN A 109 -22.50 17.07 -0.33
N PHE A 110 -21.60 17.20 -1.29
CA PHE A 110 -20.65 18.30 -1.28
C PHE A 110 -21.46 19.55 -1.64
N PRO A 111 -21.55 20.57 -0.78
CA PRO A 111 -22.29 21.78 -1.11
C PRO A 111 -21.63 22.38 -2.35
N ARG A 112 -22.39 22.38 -3.44
CA ARG A 112 -22.02 23.02 -4.69
C ARG A 112 -22.15 24.52 -4.47
N THR A 113 -21.13 25.16 -3.93
CA THR A 113 -21.01 26.62 -3.97
C THR A 113 -20.39 27.00 -5.30
N SER A 114 -21.25 27.43 -6.21
CA SER A 114 -20.86 28.22 -7.38
C SER A 114 -20.09 29.47 -6.92
N PRO A 115 -19.12 29.92 -7.71
CA PRO A 115 -19.25 31.29 -8.20
C PRO A 115 -19.23 31.36 -9.73
N SER A 116 -20.03 32.31 -10.18
CA SER A 116 -20.21 32.78 -11.53
C SER A 116 -19.04 33.69 -11.97
N LEU A 117 -18.84 33.78 -13.30
CA LEU A 117 -18.13 34.81 -14.09
C LEU A 117 -16.60 34.74 -14.31
N ALA A 118 -16.25 34.15 -15.46
CA ALA A 118 -15.54 34.75 -16.62
C ALA A 118 -14.02 35.11 -16.51
N PRO A 119 -13.33 35.46 -17.63
CA PRO A 119 -12.36 34.58 -18.29
C PRO A 119 -10.94 35.17 -18.41
N GLY A 120 -9.89 34.37 -18.20
CA GLY A 120 -8.52 34.84 -18.43
C GLY A 120 -7.44 33.80 -18.16
N GLN A 121 -6.96 33.17 -19.23
CA GLN A 121 -5.59 32.68 -19.45
C GLN A 121 -4.81 32.05 -18.27
N ALA A 122 -4.75 30.71 -18.22
CA ALA A 122 -3.51 29.97 -17.93
C ALA A 122 -3.64 28.49 -18.34
N THR A 123 -2.57 27.98 -18.93
CA THR A 123 -2.48 26.77 -19.75
C THR A 123 -2.34 25.50 -18.90
N LEU A 124 -3.19 24.50 -19.23
CA LEU A 124 -3.07 23.05 -19.04
C LEU A 124 -2.60 22.47 -17.68
N ALA A 125 -3.63 22.16 -16.89
CA ALA A 125 -3.90 20.81 -16.35
C ALA A 125 -3.01 20.28 -15.22
N ALA A 126 -3.39 20.69 -14.01
CA ALA A 126 -3.30 19.87 -12.81
C ALA A 126 -3.98 18.50 -13.04
N LEU A 127 -3.19 17.45 -13.25
CA LEU A 127 -3.67 16.07 -13.03
C LEU A 127 -3.53 15.76 -11.54
N GLN A 128 -4.37 16.39 -10.73
CA GLN A 128 -4.60 15.98 -9.35
C GLN A 128 -5.44 14.70 -9.40
N ARG A 129 -4.76 13.60 -9.71
CA ARG A 129 -5.37 12.28 -9.83
C ARG A 129 -5.78 11.84 -8.44
N SER A 130 -7.06 12.06 -8.16
CA SER A 130 -7.84 11.49 -7.07
C SER A 130 -7.37 10.07 -6.76
N CYS A 131 -6.58 9.96 -5.69
CA CYS A 131 -6.12 8.67 -5.20
C CYS A 131 -7.35 7.96 -4.62
N ARG A 132 -7.90 7.00 -5.37
CA ARG A 132 -8.86 6.03 -4.84
C ARG A 132 -8.14 5.25 -3.73
N PRO A 133 -8.76 5.04 -2.55
CA PRO A 133 -8.10 4.39 -1.43
C PRO A 133 -7.63 2.96 -1.77
N PRO A 134 -6.56 2.49 -1.11
CA PRO A 134 -5.93 3.10 0.07
C PRO A 134 -4.75 4.01 -0.32
N CYS A 135 -4.72 5.23 0.23
CA CYS A 135 -3.49 6.03 0.31
C CYS A 135 -2.53 5.26 1.21
N THR A 136 -1.52 4.66 0.59
CA THR A 136 -0.50 3.90 1.29
C THR A 136 0.54 4.85 1.88
N SER A 137 0.59 4.98 3.20
CA SER A 137 1.75 5.59 3.86
C SER A 137 2.92 4.60 3.82
N LEU A 138 3.94 4.92 3.03
CA LEU A 138 5.22 4.23 3.08
C LEU A 138 5.97 4.72 4.31
N LEU A 139 6.05 3.90 5.35
CA LEU A 139 6.96 4.12 6.48
C LEU A 139 8.31 3.52 6.11
N ILE A 140 9.18 4.33 5.52
CA ILE A 140 10.62 4.04 5.55
C ILE A 140 11.03 4.31 7.00
N THR A 141 11.37 3.27 7.76
CA THR A 141 11.94 3.44 9.10
C THR A 141 13.28 4.16 8.95
N ASP A 142 13.25 5.48 9.08
CA ASP A 142 14.45 6.29 9.19
C ASP A 142 15.01 6.04 10.59
N GLY A 143 16.08 5.25 10.65
CA GLY A 143 16.87 5.04 11.86
C GLY A 143 17.61 6.32 12.22
N LYS A 144 16.90 7.32 12.77
CA LYS A 144 17.52 8.41 13.52
C LYS A 144 17.16 8.28 14.99
N ARG A 145 18.11 7.70 15.73
CA ARG A 145 18.23 7.83 17.19
C ARG A 145 18.01 9.29 17.57
N LYS A 146 17.04 9.56 18.45
CA LYS A 146 16.99 10.82 19.20
C LYS A 146 17.75 10.60 20.51
N HIS A 147 18.78 11.39 20.69
CA HIS A 147 19.54 11.55 21.92
C HIS A 147 18.92 12.69 22.73
#